data_AF-A0A101MAK1-F1
#
_entry.id   AF-A0A101MAK1-F1
#
_cell.length_a   1.000
_cell.length_b   1.000
_cell.length_c   1.000
_cell.angle_alpha   90.00
_cell.angle_beta   90.00
_cell.angle_gamma   90.00
#
_symmetry.space_group_name_H-M   'P 1'
#
loop_
_entity.id
_entity.type
_entity.pdbx_description
1 polymer ?
#
loop_
_entity_poly.entity_id
_entity_poly.type
_entity_poly.pdbx_seq_one_letter_code
_entity_poly.pdbx_strand_id
1 'polypeptide(L)'
;MLEECCSRKDSLPVWCLLPISYGKCYHLVNHDNEYIGHDATIWGRLKFGRRANSAVFKVCANMQICTSNQPSEVVNAGEEWYLYDTEGSRYSKGGAFLVGLKNAFLIPQYALNTNFMHFLGLNERSSYLDRAIRLSAHDSLYPVQTGLHMGGRRRNRLVSIIKQNNISLLRQFIASCSPDEVIAPGTAYLDDALFSAASYGIPEALRILLGVYTAAPEIVKKFNPNFRLLLDACGAANIDIVRFILDSHNDPENPLPLGSVDLHQRDDFGDTPILAAARSLIYPDEDVNEVEDEGFDRNEWIWNRITRSHQLINLLLDRGCSATDINPPLPNDLCPWENQVRDSVIGLSVSRDTGPLIQRLVDSGADINLKHQYLHDPRVPLQSNTTNTRAHNVTTLHLASLSYNSDAVKLVLNHQNHKANGNPDLTSSCDSEGRFPLYWTASGSAESDCRILYKQLQIRETLRLLLDHDSTGINLVERTGSTPLRYAASSHARCGYTQYAELAIRNLLEYKADPRVPDGSGRTILHLLGYHSHQGDPINTTLLESILSHGANINHTDNYG
;
A
#
# COMPACT_ATOMS: atom_id res chain seq x y z
N MET A 1 -6.02 36.03 3.96
CA MET A 1 -5.97 37.51 3.95
C MET A 1 -5.86 38.04 5.38
N LEU A 2 -5.11 39.14 5.60
CA LEU A 2 -4.91 39.78 6.90
C LEU A 2 -4.96 41.32 6.79
N GLU A 3 -5.70 41.99 7.69
CA GLU A 3 -5.81 43.46 7.80
C GLU A 3 -4.89 44.01 8.90
N GLU A 4 -4.15 45.10 8.63
CA GLU A 4 -3.47 45.91 9.65
C GLU A 4 -3.31 47.38 9.20
N CYS A 5 -3.47 48.32 10.15
CA CYS A 5 -3.50 49.79 10.02
C CYS A 5 -2.11 50.46 9.79
N CYS A 6 -2.11 51.67 9.18
CA CYS A 6 -0.99 52.59 8.82
C CYS A 6 0.17 52.72 9.85
N SER A 7 1.44 53.11 9.58
CA SER A 7 2.13 53.96 8.56
C SER A 7 3.68 53.76 8.59
N ARG A 8 4.36 53.93 7.43
CA ARG A 8 5.78 54.30 7.04
C ARG A 8 6.95 54.18 8.05
N LYS A 9 8.23 53.89 7.73
CA LYS A 9 9.17 53.84 6.55
C LYS A 9 10.46 53.13 7.09
N ASP A 10 11.25 52.26 6.45
CA ASP A 10 12.17 52.44 5.31
C ASP A 10 12.82 51.07 4.90
N SER A 11 13.14 50.95 3.60
CA SER A 11 14.16 50.12 2.91
C SER A 11 14.24 48.58 3.04
N LEU A 12 13.71 47.88 2.03
CA LEU A 12 14.24 46.70 1.30
C LEU A 12 13.40 46.56 0.00
N PRO A 13 13.85 45.89 -1.08
CA PRO A 13 13.02 45.72 -2.28
C PRO A 13 11.73 45.00 -1.89
N VAL A 14 10.58 45.64 -2.13
CA VAL A 14 9.22 45.23 -1.71
C VAL A 14 8.85 43.79 -2.12
N TRP A 15 9.61 43.21 -3.04
CA TRP A 15 9.41 41.87 -3.61
C TRP A 15 9.95 40.72 -2.75
N CYS A 16 10.85 40.99 -1.80
CA CYS A 16 11.45 39.96 -0.94
C CYS A 16 10.82 39.90 0.45
N LEU A 17 9.87 40.79 0.78
CA LEU A 17 9.25 40.88 2.10
C LEU A 17 7.79 40.44 2.04
N LEU A 18 7.39 39.56 2.95
CA LEU A 18 5.99 39.19 3.14
C LEU A 18 5.29 40.21 4.05
N PRO A 19 3.98 40.47 3.89
CA PRO A 19 3.19 41.31 4.80
C PRO A 19 2.90 40.65 6.16
N ILE A 20 3.86 39.91 6.72
CA ILE A 20 3.80 39.27 8.04
C ILE A 20 5.10 39.51 8.80
N SER A 21 5.04 39.51 10.13
CA SER A 21 6.19 39.76 11.00
C SER A 21 6.30 38.69 12.07
N TYR A 22 7.54 38.32 12.41
CA TYR A 22 7.81 37.45 13.54
C TYR A 22 7.29 38.07 14.83
N GLY A 23 6.69 37.25 15.70
CA GLY A 23 6.14 37.67 16.98
C GLY A 23 4.70 38.22 16.92
N LYS A 24 4.11 38.39 15.73
CA LYS A 24 2.71 38.80 15.56
C LYS A 24 1.76 37.60 15.42
N CYS A 25 0.50 37.83 15.80
CA CYS A 25 -0.58 36.85 15.69
C CYS A 25 -1.47 37.12 14.48
N TYR A 26 -1.92 36.05 13.84
CA TYR A 26 -2.61 36.09 12.56
C TYR A 26 -3.72 35.03 12.50
N HIS A 27 -4.78 35.36 11.77
CA HIS A 27 -5.74 34.39 11.27
C HIS A 27 -5.40 33.96 9.85
N LEU A 28 -5.52 32.67 9.60
CA LEU A 28 -5.33 32.11 8.28
C LEU A 28 -6.68 31.87 7.62
N VAL A 29 -6.80 32.34 6.38
CA VAL A 29 -8.06 32.38 5.62
C VAL A 29 -7.78 31.91 4.19
N ASN A 30 -8.60 31.00 3.66
CA ASN A 30 -8.51 30.53 2.27
C ASN A 30 -9.20 31.50 1.28
N HIS A 31 -9.16 31.16 -0.01
CA HIS A 31 -9.79 31.98 -1.07
C HIS A 31 -11.32 32.07 -0.94
N ASP A 32 -11.96 31.11 -0.26
CA ASP A 32 -13.40 31.07 0.00
C ASP A 32 -13.80 31.83 1.29
N ASN A 33 -12.87 32.59 1.89
CA ASN A 33 -13.05 33.31 3.17
C ASN A 33 -13.35 32.40 4.38
N GLU A 34 -12.97 31.12 4.33
CA GLU A 34 -13.05 30.20 5.45
C GLU A 34 -11.80 30.33 6.33
N TYR A 35 -12.00 30.34 7.64
CA TYR A 35 -10.95 30.49 8.64
C TYR A 35 -10.46 29.12 9.09
N ILE A 36 -9.15 28.99 9.32
CA ILE A 36 -8.59 27.80 9.97
C ILE A 36 -8.97 27.82 11.45
N GLY A 37 -9.50 26.70 11.93
CA GLY A 37 -9.97 26.54 13.30
C GLY A 37 -9.92 25.11 13.79
N HIS A 38 -9.98 24.95 15.11
CA HIS A 38 -10.04 23.62 15.73
C HIS A 38 -11.38 22.93 15.43
N ASP A 39 -11.30 21.63 15.16
CA ASP A 39 -12.47 20.77 15.21
C ASP A 39 -12.88 20.45 16.66
N ALA A 40 -14.05 19.83 16.83
CA ALA A 40 -14.57 19.48 18.15
C ALA A 40 -13.90 18.23 18.75
N THR A 41 -12.82 17.73 18.15
CA THR A 41 -12.15 16.52 18.66
C THR A 41 -11.19 16.86 19.79
N ILE A 42 -10.87 15.85 20.59
CA ILE A 42 -9.89 15.95 21.69
C ILE A 42 -8.48 16.36 21.22
N TRP A 43 -8.17 16.11 19.95
CA TRP A 43 -6.87 16.41 19.33
C TRP A 43 -6.80 17.85 18.80
N GLY A 44 -7.93 18.55 18.68
CA GLY A 44 -8.00 19.91 18.17
C GLY A 44 -7.49 20.03 16.73
N ARG A 45 -7.91 19.13 15.83
CA ARG A 45 -7.42 19.11 14.44
C ARG A 45 -7.82 20.40 13.74
N LEU A 46 -6.90 20.98 12.99
CA LEU A 46 -7.14 22.22 12.26
C LEU A 46 -7.84 21.94 10.94
N LYS A 47 -8.93 22.67 10.68
CA LYS A 47 -9.70 22.61 9.44
C LYS A 47 -10.27 23.98 9.06
N PHE A 48 -10.56 24.16 7.77
CA PHE A 48 -11.27 25.35 7.30
C PHE A 48 -12.74 25.33 7.72
N GLY A 49 -13.23 26.47 8.20
CA GLY A 49 -14.60 26.62 8.66
C GLY A 49 -15.00 28.06 8.91
N ARG A 50 -16.03 28.23 9.74
CA ARG A 50 -16.59 29.56 10.08
C ARG A 50 -15.62 30.32 10.97
N ARG A 51 -15.60 31.65 10.83
CA ARG A 51 -14.83 32.58 11.69
C ARG A 51 -15.04 32.34 13.19
N ALA A 52 -16.20 31.87 13.61
CA ALA A 52 -16.51 31.58 15.01
C ALA A 52 -15.58 30.53 15.66
N ASN A 53 -14.95 29.67 14.85
CA ASN A 53 -14.04 28.63 15.33
C ASN A 53 -12.58 28.97 15.00
N SER A 54 -12.27 30.18 14.54
CA SER A 54 -10.95 30.52 14.00
C SER A 54 -9.88 30.48 15.09
N ALA A 55 -8.85 29.68 14.87
CA ALA A 55 -7.66 29.67 15.71
C ALA A 55 -6.77 30.88 15.42
N VAL A 56 -6.00 31.29 16.44
CA VAL A 56 -5.03 32.37 16.36
C VAL A 56 -3.63 31.77 16.34
N PHE A 57 -2.86 32.10 15.29
CA PHE A 57 -1.52 31.59 15.10
C PHE A 57 -0.48 32.69 15.22
N LYS A 58 0.57 32.45 16.01
CA LYS A 58 1.73 33.32 16.12
C LYS A 58 2.84 32.85 15.18
N VAL A 59 3.42 33.77 14.40
CA VAL A 59 4.53 33.48 13.47
C VAL A 59 5.86 33.57 14.20
N CYS A 60 6.66 32.51 14.17
CA CYS A 60 7.90 32.38 14.93
C CYS A 60 9.07 31.94 14.04
N ALA A 61 10.23 32.62 14.21
CA ALA A 61 11.43 32.37 13.40
C ALA A 61 12.14 31.06 13.79
N ASN A 62 12.03 30.66 15.05
CA ASN A 62 12.53 29.38 15.54
C ASN A 62 11.68 28.87 16.71
N MET A 63 11.89 27.60 17.07
CA MET A 63 11.09 26.93 18.10
C MET A 63 11.52 27.27 19.54
N GLN A 64 12.73 27.83 19.71
CA GLN A 64 13.28 28.19 21.03
C GLN A 64 12.89 29.61 21.47
N ILE A 65 12.52 30.48 20.53
CA ILE A 65 12.24 31.90 20.71
C ILE A 65 10.90 32.21 20.03
N CYS A 66 9.81 32.00 20.77
CA CYS A 66 8.46 32.39 20.36
C CYS A 66 7.82 33.35 21.40
N THR A 67 8.64 33.91 22.30
CA THR A 67 8.21 34.59 23.54
C THR A 67 8.26 36.12 23.49
N SER A 68 8.92 36.74 22.50
CA SER A 68 8.81 38.19 22.33
C SER A 68 7.48 38.54 21.65
N ASN A 69 6.68 39.42 22.26
CA ASN A 69 5.54 40.08 21.63
C ASN A 69 5.95 41.38 20.92
N GLN A 70 7.26 41.66 20.84
CA GLN A 70 7.76 42.78 20.07
C GLN A 70 8.10 42.30 18.65
N PRO A 71 7.54 42.92 17.60
CA PRO A 71 7.80 42.54 16.22
C PRO A 71 9.29 42.74 15.94
N SER A 72 10.01 41.63 15.74
CA SER A 72 11.46 41.66 15.64
C SER A 72 11.93 41.92 14.21
N GLU A 73 11.21 41.42 13.20
CA GLU A 73 11.55 41.55 11.77
C GLU A 73 10.37 41.12 10.87
N VAL A 74 10.32 41.65 9.64
CA VAL A 74 9.39 41.21 8.59
C VAL A 74 9.91 39.90 7.99
N VAL A 75 9.02 38.94 7.74
CA VAL A 75 9.41 37.63 7.20
C VAL A 75 9.79 37.79 5.73
N ASN A 76 10.95 37.26 5.32
CA ASN A 76 11.32 37.29 3.90
C ASN A 76 10.55 36.21 3.11
N ALA A 77 10.21 36.52 1.87
CA ALA A 77 9.63 35.57 0.95
C ALA A 77 10.64 34.44 0.65
N GLY A 78 10.19 33.19 0.74
CA GLY A 78 11.04 32.02 0.56
C GLY A 78 11.84 31.59 1.80
N GLU A 79 11.72 32.29 2.93
CA GLU A 79 12.27 31.80 4.22
C GLU A 79 11.28 30.88 4.92
N GLU A 80 11.84 29.91 5.67
CA GLU A 80 11.07 28.99 6.50
C GLU A 80 10.82 29.54 7.90
N TRP A 81 9.62 29.29 8.41
CA TRP A 81 9.17 29.74 9.73
C TRP A 81 8.14 28.77 10.33
N TYR A 82 7.80 29.00 11.58
CA TYR A 82 6.90 28.13 12.36
C TYR A 82 5.63 28.87 12.76
N LEU A 83 4.55 28.10 12.92
CA LEU A 83 3.32 28.57 13.55
C LEU A 83 3.17 28.00 14.94
N TYR A 84 2.92 28.89 15.87
CA TYR A 84 2.51 28.56 17.24
C TYR A 84 1.02 28.83 17.38
N ASP A 85 0.25 27.77 17.62
CA ASP A 85 -1.14 27.84 17.98
C ASP A 85 -1.27 28.37 19.40
N THR A 86 -1.94 29.52 19.58
CA THR A 86 -2.05 30.14 20.91
C THR A 86 -3.06 29.45 21.84
N GLU A 87 -3.97 28.65 21.28
CA GLU A 87 -5.01 27.94 22.02
C GLU A 87 -4.57 26.51 22.34
N GLY A 88 -3.98 25.84 21.35
CA GLY A 88 -3.49 24.47 21.45
C GLY A 88 -4.63 23.44 21.43
N SER A 89 -4.45 22.32 22.12
CA SER A 89 -5.45 21.24 22.18
C SER A 89 -5.84 20.90 23.61
N ARG A 90 -6.76 19.94 23.79
CA ARG A 90 -7.06 19.39 25.12
C ARG A 90 -5.81 18.79 25.81
N TYR A 91 -4.83 18.35 25.01
CA TYR A 91 -3.57 17.76 25.45
C TYR A 91 -2.42 18.77 25.55
N SER A 92 -2.53 19.92 24.89
CA SER A 92 -1.52 20.99 24.87
C SER A 92 -2.14 22.32 25.28
N LYS A 93 -2.56 22.39 26.55
CA LYS A 93 -3.19 23.58 27.14
C LYS A 93 -2.17 24.71 27.25
N GLY A 94 -2.48 25.88 26.67
CA GLY A 94 -1.60 27.05 26.68
C GLY A 94 -0.83 27.28 25.38
N GLY A 95 -1.22 26.56 24.32
CA GLY A 95 -0.66 26.68 22.99
C GLY A 95 0.46 25.68 22.69
N ALA A 96 0.69 25.45 21.40
CA ALA A 96 1.73 24.53 20.92
C ALA A 96 2.12 24.84 19.47
N PHE A 97 3.31 24.39 19.07
CA PHE A 97 3.68 24.40 17.66
C PHE A 97 2.87 23.40 16.85
N LEU A 98 2.67 23.68 15.57
CA LEU A 98 1.97 22.77 14.67
C LEU A 98 2.86 21.61 14.22
N VAL A 99 2.31 20.40 14.27
CA VAL A 99 2.94 19.17 13.78
C VAL A 99 2.08 18.51 12.72
N GLY A 100 2.73 17.79 11.81
CA GLY A 100 2.08 16.95 10.80
C GLY A 100 1.77 15.56 11.33
N LEU A 101 0.61 15.00 10.98
CA LEU A 101 0.27 13.59 11.20
C LEU A 101 0.14 12.83 9.88
N LYS A 102 0.38 11.51 9.93
CA LYS A 102 0.06 10.57 8.85
C LYS A 102 -1.41 10.80 8.45
N ASN A 103 -1.66 11.05 7.15
CA ASN A 103 -2.95 11.50 6.56
C ASN A 103 -3.15 13.03 6.42
N ALA A 104 -2.07 13.82 6.44
CA ALA A 104 -2.06 15.25 6.12
C ALA A 104 -2.87 16.16 7.07
N PHE A 105 -3.08 15.73 8.33
CA PHE A 105 -3.72 16.58 9.33
C PHE A 105 -2.70 17.50 10.02
N LEU A 106 -3.10 18.75 10.26
CA LEU A 106 -2.41 19.67 11.16
C LEU A 106 -3.04 19.64 12.54
N ILE A 107 -2.19 19.47 13.55
CA ILE A 107 -2.60 19.46 14.95
C ILE A 107 -1.61 20.28 15.79
N PRO A 108 -2.06 20.86 16.91
CA PRO A 108 -1.16 21.33 17.95
C PRO A 108 -0.35 20.16 18.51
N GLN A 109 0.95 20.33 18.68
CA GLN A 109 1.85 19.31 19.23
C GLN A 109 1.30 18.76 20.56
N TYR A 110 1.31 17.44 20.70
CA TYR A 110 1.11 16.74 21.97
C TYR A 110 2.09 15.56 22.06
N ALA A 111 2.62 15.31 23.27
CA ALA A 111 3.59 14.23 23.54
C ALA A 111 4.89 14.29 22.70
N LEU A 112 5.68 13.21 22.66
CA LEU A 112 7.01 13.09 22.03
C LEU A 112 7.04 13.23 20.49
N ASN A 113 5.98 13.74 19.85
CA ASN A 113 5.95 13.99 18.41
C ASN A 113 6.92 15.13 18.05
N THR A 114 7.84 14.86 17.12
CA THR A 114 8.89 15.78 16.66
C THR A 114 8.75 16.20 15.19
N ASN A 115 7.65 15.81 14.53
CA ASN A 115 7.34 16.13 13.13
C ASN A 115 6.80 17.56 12.97
N PHE A 116 7.66 18.53 13.24
CA PHE A 116 7.31 19.94 13.16
C PHE A 116 7.13 20.40 11.72
N MET A 117 6.12 21.25 11.52
CA MET A 117 5.82 21.81 10.21
C MET A 117 6.62 23.09 9.96
N HIS A 118 7.31 23.12 8.82
CA HIS A 118 8.01 24.29 8.30
C HIS A 118 7.10 25.00 7.30
N PHE A 119 6.92 26.31 7.45
CA PHE A 119 6.06 27.12 6.59
C PHE A 119 6.90 28.06 5.75
N LEU A 120 6.54 28.20 4.47
CA LEU A 120 7.22 29.08 3.52
C LEU A 120 6.18 29.89 2.74
N GLY A 121 6.40 31.20 2.67
CA GLY A 121 5.50 32.14 2.01
C GLY A 121 6.10 32.72 0.73
N LEU A 122 5.29 32.84 -0.33
CA LEU A 122 5.64 33.55 -1.56
C LEU A 122 4.63 34.67 -1.84
N ASN A 123 5.11 35.78 -2.39
CA ASN A 123 4.27 36.93 -2.76
C ASN A 123 3.68 36.70 -4.16
N GLU A 124 2.35 36.67 -4.30
CA GLU A 124 1.68 36.45 -5.59
C GLU A 124 1.60 37.74 -6.41
N ARG A 125 2.05 37.67 -7.67
CA ARG A 125 2.27 38.84 -8.55
C ARG A 125 1.01 39.49 -9.13
N SER A 126 -0.22 39.09 -8.77
CA SER A 126 -1.42 39.59 -9.43
C SER A 126 -2.19 40.59 -8.58
N SER A 127 -2.02 41.87 -8.93
CA SER A 127 -2.75 43.05 -8.47
C SER A 127 -2.20 43.76 -7.23
N TYR A 128 -1.92 45.05 -7.41
CA TYR A 128 -1.42 46.01 -6.42
C TYR A 128 -2.42 46.30 -5.28
N LEU A 129 -3.46 45.46 -5.09
CA LEU A 129 -4.55 45.67 -4.15
C LEU A 129 -4.75 44.53 -3.14
N ASP A 130 -4.18 43.33 -3.36
CA ASP A 130 -4.41 42.19 -2.47
C ASP A 130 -3.19 41.82 -1.63
N ARG A 131 -3.31 41.96 -0.30
CA ARG A 131 -2.32 41.54 0.72
C ARG A 131 -2.34 40.02 0.95
N ALA A 132 -2.38 39.22 -0.11
CA ALA A 132 -2.42 37.76 -0.02
C ALA A 132 -1.02 37.16 -0.19
N ILE A 133 -0.66 36.16 0.64
CA ILE A 133 0.56 35.37 0.50
C ILE A 133 0.20 33.94 0.15
N ARG A 134 0.92 33.33 -0.79
CA ARG A 134 0.82 31.89 -1.02
C ARG A 134 1.63 31.18 0.06
N LEU A 135 0.95 30.34 0.84
CA LEU A 135 1.56 29.59 1.92
C LEU A 135 1.79 28.13 1.49
N SER A 136 3.02 27.66 1.65
CA SER A 136 3.42 26.27 1.51
C SER A 136 3.94 25.75 2.86
N ALA A 137 3.85 24.45 3.10
CA ALA A 137 4.47 23.86 4.27
C ALA A 137 4.94 22.44 4.01
N HIS A 138 5.96 22.00 4.73
CA HIS A 138 6.51 20.65 4.65
C HIS A 138 6.90 20.13 6.04
N ASP A 139 7.00 18.80 6.16
CA ASP A 139 7.39 18.10 7.39
C ASP A 139 8.90 17.83 7.36
N SER A 140 9.57 17.91 8.51
CA SER A 140 11.01 17.71 8.66
C SER A 140 11.51 16.31 8.25
N LEU A 141 10.62 15.32 8.11
CA LEU A 141 10.95 13.95 7.71
C LEU A 141 10.61 13.60 6.25
N TYR A 142 9.94 14.47 5.49
CA TYR A 142 9.49 14.20 4.11
C TYR A 142 9.85 15.36 3.17
N PRO A 143 10.17 15.12 1.88
CA PRO A 143 10.57 16.17 0.95
C PRO A 143 9.49 17.25 0.76
N VAL A 144 9.93 18.47 0.40
CA VAL A 144 9.11 19.69 0.28
C VAL A 144 7.86 19.44 -0.58
N GLN A 145 6.71 19.25 0.05
CA GLN A 145 5.42 19.24 -0.63
C GLN A 145 4.96 20.70 -0.81
N THR A 146 4.61 21.10 -2.03
CA THR A 146 4.08 22.43 -2.29
C THR A 146 2.59 22.48 -1.96
N GLY A 147 2.26 22.61 -0.67
CA GLY A 147 0.89 22.92 -0.24
C GLY A 147 0.50 22.35 1.12
N LEU A 148 -0.18 23.16 1.93
CA LEU A 148 -0.83 22.72 3.16
C LEU A 148 -2.16 22.03 2.84
N HIS A 149 -2.20 20.70 2.98
CA HIS A 149 -3.40 19.89 2.76
C HIS A 149 -4.30 19.83 4.00
N MET A 150 -4.93 20.93 4.41
CA MET A 150 -5.99 20.88 5.44
C MET A 150 -7.33 20.55 4.79
N GLY A 151 -7.88 19.38 5.12
CA GLY A 151 -9.16 18.82 4.66
C GLY A 151 -10.15 19.83 4.07
N GLY A 152 -10.01 20.09 2.77
CA GLY A 152 -10.85 21.00 2.01
C GLY A 152 -11.95 20.23 1.30
N ARG A 153 -13.21 20.62 1.54
CA ARG A 153 -14.45 19.97 1.07
C ARG A 153 -14.56 19.71 -0.44
N ARG A 154 -13.69 20.27 -1.28
CA ARG A 154 -13.71 20.08 -2.74
C ARG A 154 -12.96 18.81 -3.18
N ARG A 155 -11.87 18.43 -2.50
CA ARG A 155 -11.03 17.26 -2.82
C ARG A 155 -11.79 15.94 -2.66
N ASN A 156 -12.47 15.77 -1.54
CA ASN A 156 -13.33 14.60 -1.31
C ASN A 156 -14.54 14.60 -2.25
N ARG A 157 -14.93 15.74 -2.83
CA ARG A 157 -16.17 15.84 -3.61
C ARG A 157 -16.02 15.25 -5.01
N LEU A 158 -14.96 15.56 -5.78
CA LEU A 158 -14.80 14.99 -7.13
C LEU A 158 -14.60 13.46 -7.07
N VAL A 159 -13.69 12.98 -6.22
CA VAL A 159 -13.48 11.55 -6.01
C VAL A 159 -14.75 10.89 -5.49
N SER A 160 -15.47 11.49 -4.53
CA SER A 160 -16.76 10.98 -4.06
C SER A 160 -17.84 10.96 -5.15
N ILE A 161 -17.88 11.96 -6.04
CA ILE A 161 -18.81 11.98 -7.18
C ILE A 161 -18.50 10.83 -8.14
N ILE A 162 -17.21 10.57 -8.39
CA ILE A 162 -16.75 9.45 -9.20
C ILE A 162 -17.12 8.14 -8.50
N LYS A 163 -16.77 7.93 -7.23
CA LYS A 163 -17.16 6.74 -6.45
C LYS A 163 -18.67 6.47 -6.49
N GLN A 164 -19.49 7.52 -6.35
CA GLN A 164 -20.95 7.45 -6.40
C GLN A 164 -21.53 7.26 -7.80
N ASN A 165 -20.69 7.21 -8.85
CA ASN A 165 -21.09 7.12 -10.25
C ASN A 165 -22.14 8.17 -10.66
N ASN A 166 -22.05 9.39 -10.10
CA ASN A 166 -23.01 10.46 -10.38
C ASN A 166 -22.54 11.32 -11.56
N ILE A 167 -22.77 10.81 -12.77
CA ILE A 167 -22.34 11.43 -14.04
C ILE A 167 -22.89 12.86 -14.22
N SER A 168 -24.15 13.11 -13.81
CA SER A 168 -24.76 14.44 -13.91
C SER A 168 -24.04 15.46 -13.03
N LEU A 169 -23.74 15.08 -11.78
CA LEU A 169 -23.01 15.93 -10.85
C LEU A 169 -21.54 16.10 -11.26
N LEU A 170 -20.94 15.07 -11.86
CA LEU A 170 -19.59 15.14 -12.43
C LEU A 170 -19.51 16.19 -13.53
N ARG A 171 -20.46 16.20 -14.47
CA ARG A 171 -20.53 17.22 -15.54
C ARG A 171 -20.71 18.62 -14.98
N GLN A 172 -21.60 18.80 -14.00
CA GLN A 172 -21.80 20.09 -13.35
C GLN A 172 -20.55 20.57 -12.62
N PHE A 173 -19.86 19.67 -11.93
CA PHE A 173 -18.62 19.98 -11.21
C PHE A 173 -17.52 20.39 -12.19
N ILE A 174 -17.29 19.61 -13.25
CA ILE A 174 -16.27 19.93 -14.26
C ILE A 174 -16.59 21.25 -14.96
N ALA A 175 -17.85 21.52 -15.28
CA ALA A 175 -18.26 22.80 -15.88
C ALA A 175 -18.05 24.01 -14.94
N SER A 176 -17.97 23.80 -13.62
CA SER A 176 -17.71 24.84 -12.63
C SER A 176 -16.22 25.12 -12.38
N CYS A 177 -15.33 24.27 -12.89
CA CYS A 177 -13.89 24.36 -12.72
C CYS A 177 -13.21 24.89 -13.99
N SER A 178 -12.10 25.59 -13.82
CA SER A 178 -11.19 25.90 -14.93
C SER A 178 -10.39 24.65 -15.33
N PRO A 179 -9.99 24.48 -16.60
CA PRO A 179 -9.19 23.34 -17.03
C PRO A 179 -7.84 23.24 -16.29
N ASP A 180 -7.22 24.36 -15.91
CA ASP A 180 -6.00 24.37 -15.07
C ASP A 180 -6.25 23.70 -13.70
N GLU A 181 -7.41 23.90 -13.07
CA GLU A 181 -7.76 23.27 -11.79
C GLU A 181 -8.01 21.77 -11.90
N VAL A 182 -8.36 21.28 -13.09
CA VAL A 182 -8.56 19.84 -13.36
C VAL A 182 -7.25 19.16 -13.79
N ILE A 183 -6.28 19.88 -14.38
CA ILE A 183 -5.08 19.32 -15.05
C ILE A 183 -3.75 19.56 -14.29
N ALA A 184 -3.62 20.54 -13.37
CA ALA A 184 -2.32 20.96 -12.76
C ALA A 184 -1.62 20.00 -11.75
N PRO A 185 -0.46 19.36 -12.09
CA PRO A 185 0.24 18.29 -11.37
C PRO A 185 0.93 18.77 -10.09
N GLY A 186 1.21 17.83 -9.17
CA GLY A 186 1.85 18.11 -7.89
C GLY A 186 0.92 18.69 -6.82
N THR A 187 -0.37 18.79 -7.13
CA THR A 187 -1.41 18.81 -6.11
C THR A 187 -1.82 17.35 -5.90
N ALA A 188 -2.12 16.91 -4.68
CA ALA A 188 -2.62 15.57 -4.38
C ALA A 188 -4.04 15.28 -4.98
N TYR A 189 -4.30 15.75 -6.20
CA TYR A 189 -5.58 15.79 -6.91
C TYR A 189 -5.50 15.08 -8.28
N LEU A 190 -4.31 14.89 -8.87
CA LEU A 190 -4.17 14.36 -10.25
C LEU A 190 -3.83 12.90 -10.36
N ASP A 191 -2.98 12.41 -9.46
CA ASP A 191 -2.83 10.98 -9.27
C ASP A 191 -4.11 10.36 -8.70
N ASP A 192 -5.12 11.17 -8.33
CA ASP A 192 -6.40 10.70 -7.79
C ASP A 192 -7.55 10.67 -8.81
N ALA A 193 -7.78 11.64 -9.73
CA ALA A 193 -9.06 11.71 -10.45
C ALA A 193 -9.19 10.74 -11.65
N LEU A 194 -8.22 10.74 -12.56
CA LEU A 194 -8.16 9.82 -13.70
C LEU A 194 -7.90 8.38 -13.22
N PHE A 195 -6.98 8.24 -12.26
CA PHE A 195 -6.76 7.01 -11.51
C PHE A 195 -8.05 6.54 -10.86
N SER A 196 -8.75 7.36 -10.07
CA SER A 196 -10.05 6.98 -9.45
C SER A 196 -11.06 6.53 -10.49
N ALA A 197 -11.20 7.24 -11.61
CA ALA A 197 -12.13 6.84 -12.66
C ALA A 197 -11.75 5.47 -13.28
N ALA A 198 -10.46 5.20 -13.44
CA ALA A 198 -9.94 3.91 -13.89
C ALA A 198 -10.07 2.81 -12.81
N SER A 199 -9.90 3.15 -11.53
CA SER A 199 -9.87 2.26 -10.37
C SER A 199 -11.25 1.94 -9.80
N TYR A 200 -12.27 2.79 -10.01
CA TYR A 200 -13.67 2.48 -9.68
C TYR A 200 -14.46 1.92 -10.86
N GLY A 201 -13.87 1.82 -12.05
CA GLY A 201 -14.47 1.10 -13.17
C GLY A 201 -15.61 1.86 -13.87
N ILE A 202 -15.50 3.19 -14.06
CA ILE A 202 -16.58 4.01 -14.63
C ILE A 202 -16.16 4.62 -15.99
N PRO A 203 -16.44 3.94 -17.13
CA PRO A 203 -16.00 4.38 -18.45
C PRO A 203 -16.48 5.77 -18.84
N GLU A 204 -17.73 6.11 -18.50
CA GLU A 204 -18.30 7.42 -18.81
C GLU A 204 -17.67 8.56 -18.02
N ALA A 205 -17.32 8.33 -16.75
CA ALA A 205 -16.59 9.31 -15.96
C ALA A 205 -15.19 9.54 -16.55
N LEU A 206 -14.51 8.45 -16.91
CA LEU A 206 -13.21 8.52 -17.58
C LEU A 206 -13.30 9.31 -18.90
N ARG A 207 -14.31 9.03 -19.73
CA ARG A 207 -14.54 9.74 -21.00
C ARG A 207 -14.74 11.25 -20.80
N ILE A 208 -15.51 11.64 -19.80
CA ILE A 208 -15.75 13.07 -19.48
C ILE A 208 -14.45 13.74 -19.04
N LEU A 209 -13.69 13.10 -18.15
CA LEU A 209 -12.41 13.62 -17.69
C LEU A 209 -11.44 13.78 -18.84
N LEU A 210 -11.28 12.78 -19.70
CA LEU A 210 -10.45 12.85 -20.91
C LEU A 210 -10.90 13.94 -21.89
N GLY A 211 -12.18 14.28 -21.91
CA GLY A 211 -12.73 15.44 -22.63
C GLY A 211 -12.14 16.78 -22.18
N VAL A 212 -11.78 16.93 -20.90
CA VAL A 212 -11.15 18.15 -20.39
C VAL A 212 -9.71 18.29 -20.90
N TYR A 213 -8.98 17.17 -20.97
CA TYR A 213 -7.61 17.13 -21.48
C TYR A 213 -7.53 17.45 -22.96
N THR A 214 -8.48 16.93 -23.76
CA THR A 214 -8.57 17.25 -25.19
C THR A 214 -8.93 18.71 -25.45
N ALA A 215 -9.78 19.30 -24.62
CA ALA A 215 -10.21 20.69 -24.78
C ALA A 215 -9.11 21.70 -24.40
N ALA A 216 -8.06 21.29 -23.69
CA ALA A 216 -7.03 22.19 -23.16
C ALA A 216 -5.59 21.72 -23.44
N PRO A 217 -5.19 21.55 -24.71
CA PRO A 217 -3.89 20.99 -25.07
C PRO A 217 -2.69 21.82 -24.59
N GLU A 218 -2.81 23.15 -24.53
CA GLU A 218 -1.76 24.03 -24.01
C GLU A 218 -1.49 23.82 -22.52
N ILE A 219 -2.53 23.49 -21.75
CA ILE A 219 -2.43 23.21 -20.32
C ILE A 219 -1.83 21.82 -20.11
N VAL A 220 -2.25 20.82 -20.90
CA VAL A 220 -1.64 19.49 -20.90
C VAL A 220 -0.16 19.57 -21.24
N LYS A 221 0.23 20.36 -22.24
CA LYS A 221 1.64 20.55 -22.62
C LYS A 221 2.44 21.27 -21.53
N LYS A 222 1.85 22.29 -20.89
CA LYS A 222 2.46 23.03 -19.78
C LYS A 222 2.78 22.12 -18.59
N PHE A 223 1.93 21.14 -18.34
CA PHE A 223 2.01 20.28 -17.16
C PHE A 223 2.61 18.90 -17.42
N ASN A 224 2.60 18.46 -18.68
CA ASN A 224 3.15 17.19 -19.15
C ASN A 224 2.78 15.98 -18.24
N PRO A 225 1.48 15.70 -18.03
CA PRO A 225 1.03 14.59 -17.19
C PRO A 225 1.45 13.24 -17.77
N ASN A 226 1.92 12.33 -16.92
CA ASN A 226 2.27 10.97 -17.31
C ASN A 226 1.04 10.06 -17.16
N PHE A 227 0.41 9.66 -18.27
CA PHE A 227 -0.76 8.79 -18.22
C PHE A 227 -0.35 7.31 -18.18
N ARG A 228 -0.79 6.59 -17.15
CA ARG A 228 -0.63 5.14 -17.01
C ARG A 228 -1.97 4.43 -16.81
N LEU A 229 -3.04 4.98 -17.38
CA LEU A 229 -4.42 4.53 -17.18
C LEU A 229 -4.65 3.04 -17.42
N LEU A 230 -3.96 2.43 -18.38
CA LEU A 230 -4.06 0.99 -18.60
C LEU A 230 -3.48 0.20 -17.42
N LEU A 231 -2.29 0.58 -16.93
CA LEU A 231 -1.64 -0.03 -15.77
C LEU A 231 -2.49 0.17 -14.50
N ASP A 232 -3.00 1.38 -14.30
CA ASP A 232 -3.88 1.71 -13.17
C ASP A 232 -5.15 0.84 -13.16
N ALA A 233 -5.83 0.75 -14.32
CA ALA A 233 -7.00 -0.09 -14.47
C ALA A 233 -6.68 -1.58 -14.29
N CYS A 234 -5.48 -2.01 -14.69
CA CYS A 234 -5.03 -3.39 -14.50
C CYS A 234 -4.77 -3.73 -13.03
N GLY A 235 -4.05 -2.87 -12.30
CA GLY A 235 -3.81 -3.05 -10.86
C GLY A 235 -5.09 -3.03 -10.02
N ALA A 236 -6.09 -2.25 -10.45
CA ALA A 236 -7.41 -2.23 -9.85
C ALA A 236 -8.35 -3.37 -10.30
N ALA A 237 -7.90 -4.24 -11.22
CA ALA A 237 -8.69 -5.30 -11.83
C ALA A 237 -10.01 -4.84 -12.48
N ASN A 238 -10.04 -3.64 -13.09
CA ASN A 238 -11.22 -3.12 -13.77
C ASN A 238 -11.27 -3.50 -15.24
N ILE A 239 -11.79 -4.70 -15.49
CA ILE A 239 -11.92 -5.24 -16.85
C ILE A 239 -12.69 -4.33 -17.80
N ASP A 240 -13.72 -3.61 -17.33
CA ASP A 240 -14.55 -2.75 -18.18
C ASP A 240 -13.78 -1.51 -18.67
N ILE A 241 -12.93 -0.94 -17.82
CA ILE A 241 -12.06 0.18 -18.22
C ILE A 241 -10.97 -0.31 -19.15
N VAL A 242 -10.37 -1.48 -18.88
CA VAL A 242 -9.37 -2.05 -19.78
C VAL A 242 -9.97 -2.33 -21.16
N ARG A 243 -11.16 -2.94 -21.24
CA ARG A 243 -11.90 -3.10 -22.50
C ARG A 243 -12.16 -1.76 -23.16
N PHE A 244 -12.70 -0.80 -22.43
CA PHE A 244 -12.97 0.55 -22.95
C PHE A 244 -11.71 1.19 -23.55
N ILE A 245 -10.56 1.11 -22.86
CA ILE A 245 -9.29 1.66 -23.35
C ILE A 245 -8.81 0.93 -24.60
N LEU A 246 -8.77 -0.40 -24.58
CA LEU A 246 -8.23 -1.20 -25.68
C LEU A 246 -9.13 -1.21 -26.91
N ASP A 247 -10.45 -1.17 -26.74
CA ASP A 247 -11.41 -1.18 -27.83
C ASP A 247 -11.54 0.23 -28.44
N SER A 248 -11.60 1.29 -27.62
CA SER A 248 -11.67 2.67 -28.11
C SER A 248 -10.35 3.18 -28.69
N HIS A 249 -9.22 2.54 -28.39
CA HIS A 249 -7.94 2.88 -29.03
C HIS A 249 -7.96 2.60 -30.54
N ASN A 250 -8.66 1.55 -30.95
CA ASN A 250 -8.77 1.15 -32.36
C ASN A 250 -10.01 1.71 -33.05
N ASP A 251 -10.82 2.53 -32.36
CA ASP A 251 -12.02 3.13 -32.90
C ASP A 251 -11.69 4.43 -33.65
N PRO A 252 -11.83 4.45 -35.00
CA PRO A 252 -11.55 5.64 -35.80
C PRO A 252 -12.56 6.77 -35.58
N GLU A 253 -13.75 6.50 -35.03
CA GLU A 253 -14.78 7.52 -34.79
C GLU A 253 -14.63 8.21 -33.44
N ASN A 254 -13.97 7.58 -32.46
CA ASN A 254 -13.81 8.13 -31.11
C ASN A 254 -12.45 7.74 -30.46
N PRO A 255 -11.32 8.17 -31.04
CA PRO A 255 -10.00 7.84 -30.50
C PRO A 255 -9.78 8.50 -29.14
N LEU A 256 -9.41 7.70 -28.14
CA LEU A 256 -9.03 8.24 -26.84
C LEU A 256 -7.77 9.12 -26.97
N PRO A 257 -7.67 10.23 -26.23
CA PRO A 257 -6.53 11.15 -26.31
C PRO A 257 -5.27 10.63 -25.61
N LEU A 258 -5.12 9.32 -25.50
CA LEU A 258 -4.12 8.62 -24.71
C LEU A 258 -2.85 8.28 -25.48
N GLY A 259 -2.76 8.68 -26.75
CA GLY A 259 -1.69 8.25 -27.64
C GLY A 259 -1.81 6.76 -28.00
N SER A 260 -0.70 6.15 -28.41
CA SER A 260 -0.62 4.70 -28.65
C SER A 260 -0.71 3.94 -27.33
N VAL A 261 -1.60 2.95 -27.24
CA VAL A 261 -1.65 2.08 -26.06
C VAL A 261 -0.53 1.05 -26.16
N ASP A 262 0.47 1.17 -25.28
CA ASP A 262 1.60 0.25 -25.21
C ASP A 262 1.30 -0.86 -24.18
N LEU A 263 1.07 -2.08 -24.68
CA LEU A 263 0.83 -3.27 -23.87
C LEU A 263 2.07 -3.77 -23.11
N HIS A 264 3.24 -3.19 -23.38
CA HIS A 264 4.51 -3.49 -22.71
C HIS A 264 5.03 -2.30 -21.91
N GLN A 265 4.22 -1.24 -21.75
CA GLN A 265 4.54 -0.11 -20.88
C GLN A 265 4.81 -0.61 -19.47
N ARG A 266 5.82 -0.03 -18.81
CA ARG A 266 6.16 -0.35 -17.42
C ARG A 266 5.85 0.81 -16.49
N ASP A 267 5.27 0.51 -15.33
CA ASP A 267 5.11 1.48 -14.25
C ASP A 267 6.42 1.71 -13.48
N ASP A 268 6.35 2.49 -12.38
CA ASP A 268 7.54 2.76 -11.55
C ASP A 268 8.02 1.54 -10.77
N PHE A 269 7.16 0.54 -10.58
CA PHE A 269 7.56 -0.74 -10.03
C PHE A 269 8.20 -1.63 -11.11
N GLY A 270 7.95 -1.36 -12.39
CA GLY A 270 8.40 -2.14 -13.53
C GLY A 270 7.33 -3.06 -14.09
N ASP A 271 6.12 -3.07 -13.53
CA ASP A 271 5.04 -3.95 -13.97
C ASP A 271 4.56 -3.57 -15.36
N THR A 272 4.41 -4.57 -16.23
CA THR A 272 3.61 -4.48 -17.45
C THR A 272 2.11 -4.62 -17.12
N PRO A 273 1.18 -4.27 -18.02
CA PRO A 273 -0.26 -4.42 -17.77
C PRO A 273 -0.67 -5.80 -17.24
N ILE A 274 -0.08 -6.88 -17.76
CA ILE A 274 -0.35 -8.24 -17.29
C ILE A 274 0.27 -8.53 -15.92
N LEU A 275 1.45 -7.98 -15.61
CA LEU A 275 2.05 -8.07 -14.27
C LEU A 275 1.22 -7.30 -13.24
N ALA A 276 0.73 -6.10 -13.58
CA ALA A 276 -0.16 -5.31 -12.73
C ALA A 276 -1.48 -6.06 -12.44
N ALA A 277 -2.07 -6.67 -13.47
CA ALA A 277 -3.26 -7.52 -13.33
C ALA A 277 -3.01 -8.81 -12.52
N ALA A 278 -1.81 -9.39 -12.58
CA ALA A 278 -1.44 -10.53 -11.74
C ALA A 278 -1.16 -10.09 -10.30
N ARG A 279 -0.61 -8.88 -10.08
CA ARG A 279 -0.34 -8.35 -8.74
C ARG A 279 -1.61 -8.05 -7.95
N SER A 280 -2.70 -7.69 -8.60
CA SER A 280 -4.00 -7.46 -7.95
C SER A 280 -4.54 -8.70 -7.21
N LEU A 281 -4.00 -9.90 -7.49
CA LEU A 281 -4.33 -11.15 -6.81
C LEU A 281 -3.64 -11.33 -5.46
N ILE A 282 -2.50 -10.66 -5.22
CA ILE A 282 -1.70 -10.84 -4.00
C ILE A 282 -2.30 -10.07 -2.82
N TYR A 283 -2.74 -8.84 -3.06
CA TYR A 283 -3.33 -7.96 -2.06
C TYR A 283 -4.76 -7.60 -2.44
N PRO A 284 -5.67 -8.59 -2.52
CA PRO A 284 -7.01 -8.32 -2.98
C PRO A 284 -7.71 -7.31 -2.08
N ASP A 285 -7.37 -7.25 -0.79
CA ASP A 285 -8.01 -6.43 0.22
C ASP A 285 -7.49 -4.98 0.35
N GLU A 286 -6.46 -4.61 -0.42
CA GLU A 286 -5.77 -3.32 -0.31
C GLU A 286 -6.73 -2.11 -0.33
N ASP A 287 -7.80 -2.20 -1.14
CA ASP A 287 -8.78 -1.13 -1.33
C ASP A 287 -10.09 -1.34 -0.56
N VAL A 288 -10.22 -2.41 0.23
CA VAL A 288 -11.51 -2.77 0.89
C VAL A 288 -11.96 -1.73 1.91
N ASN A 289 -11.02 -1.10 2.61
CA ASN A 289 -11.34 -0.14 3.65
C ASN A 289 -12.01 1.13 3.07
N GLU A 290 -11.93 1.35 1.75
CA GLU A 290 -12.66 2.41 1.08
C GLU A 290 -14.14 2.06 0.79
N VAL A 291 -14.51 0.78 0.89
CA VAL A 291 -15.82 0.23 0.51
C VAL A 291 -16.68 -0.15 1.72
N GLU A 292 -16.07 -0.36 2.91
CA GLU A 292 -16.81 -0.68 4.14
C GLU A 292 -17.80 0.43 4.59
N ASP A 293 -17.62 1.66 4.11
CA ASP A 293 -18.56 2.77 4.33
C ASP A 293 -19.90 2.61 3.55
N GLU A 294 -20.02 1.63 2.65
CA GLU A 294 -21.19 1.43 1.76
C GLU A 294 -22.05 0.20 2.10
N GLY A 295 -21.71 -0.56 3.15
CA GLY A 295 -22.51 -1.71 3.60
C GLY A 295 -22.40 -2.97 2.72
N PHE A 296 -21.38 -3.08 1.88
CA PHE A 296 -21.08 -4.28 1.09
C PHE A 296 -20.40 -5.38 1.94
N ASP A 297 -20.68 -6.65 1.62
CA ASP A 297 -19.94 -7.78 2.19
C ASP A 297 -18.51 -7.80 1.64
N ARG A 298 -17.53 -7.53 2.52
CA ARG A 298 -16.09 -7.58 2.24
C ARG A 298 -15.69 -8.87 1.50
N ASN A 299 -16.26 -10.02 1.85
CA ASN A 299 -15.92 -11.28 1.21
C ASN A 299 -16.39 -11.33 -0.24
N GLU A 300 -17.63 -10.89 -0.50
CA GLU A 300 -18.19 -10.81 -1.85
C GLU A 300 -17.35 -9.88 -2.73
N TRP A 301 -16.91 -8.75 -2.19
CA TRP A 301 -16.07 -7.80 -2.91
C TRP A 301 -14.70 -8.40 -3.28
N ILE A 302 -14.03 -9.10 -2.34
CA ILE A 302 -12.76 -9.78 -2.59
C ILE A 302 -12.93 -10.85 -3.69
N TRP A 303 -13.99 -11.66 -3.59
CA TRP A 303 -14.30 -12.68 -4.60
C TRP A 303 -14.56 -12.06 -5.99
N ASN A 304 -15.27 -10.94 -6.04
CA ASN A 304 -15.51 -10.20 -7.27
C ASN A 304 -14.18 -9.68 -7.85
N ARG A 305 -13.30 -9.08 -7.04
CA ARG A 305 -11.98 -8.63 -7.49
C ARG A 305 -11.12 -9.77 -8.05
N ILE A 306 -11.07 -10.91 -7.37
CA ILE A 306 -10.35 -12.10 -7.86
C ILE A 306 -10.93 -12.56 -9.20
N THR A 307 -12.26 -12.64 -9.31
CA THR A 307 -12.94 -13.04 -10.56
C THR A 307 -12.64 -12.09 -11.71
N ARG A 308 -12.69 -10.77 -11.47
CA ARG A 308 -12.34 -9.76 -12.47
C ARG A 308 -10.87 -9.84 -12.87
N SER A 309 -9.97 -10.09 -11.92
CA SER A 309 -8.54 -10.29 -12.19
C SER A 309 -8.32 -11.50 -13.11
N HIS A 310 -8.98 -12.64 -12.85
CA HIS A 310 -8.91 -13.82 -13.72
C HIS A 310 -9.38 -13.53 -15.15
N GLN A 311 -10.51 -12.83 -15.29
CA GLN A 311 -11.03 -12.45 -16.60
C GLN A 311 -10.09 -11.47 -17.31
N LEU A 312 -9.50 -10.55 -16.57
CA LEU A 312 -8.60 -9.54 -17.09
C LEU A 312 -7.28 -10.16 -17.58
N ILE A 313 -6.67 -11.07 -16.84
CA ILE A 313 -5.44 -11.76 -17.28
C ILE A 313 -5.73 -12.53 -18.59
N ASN A 314 -6.86 -13.23 -18.68
CA ASN A 314 -7.27 -13.90 -19.92
C ASN A 314 -7.43 -12.92 -21.09
N LEU A 315 -8.09 -11.78 -20.86
CA LEU A 315 -8.25 -10.73 -21.85
C LEU A 315 -6.91 -10.18 -22.32
N LEU A 316 -5.98 -9.89 -21.41
CA LEU A 316 -4.66 -9.36 -21.76
C LEU A 316 -3.84 -10.37 -22.58
N LEU A 317 -3.91 -11.66 -22.24
CA LEU A 317 -3.31 -12.73 -23.05
C LEU A 317 -3.92 -12.78 -24.45
N ASP A 318 -5.26 -12.66 -24.58
CA ASP A 318 -5.94 -12.61 -25.89
C ASP A 318 -5.51 -11.39 -26.73
N ARG A 319 -5.11 -10.30 -26.07
CA ARG A 319 -4.66 -9.04 -26.70
C ARG A 319 -3.16 -9.01 -26.97
N GLY A 320 -2.43 -10.09 -26.66
CA GLY A 320 -1.01 -10.25 -27.00
C GLY A 320 -0.02 -9.85 -25.91
N CYS A 321 -0.46 -9.61 -24.67
CA CYS A 321 0.47 -9.48 -23.54
C CYS A 321 1.25 -10.79 -23.31
N SER A 322 2.50 -10.69 -22.87
CA SER A 322 3.36 -11.87 -22.70
C SER A 322 3.18 -12.53 -21.34
N ALA A 323 2.91 -13.84 -21.32
CA ALA A 323 2.95 -14.65 -20.10
C ALA A 323 4.37 -14.79 -19.51
N THR A 324 5.41 -14.42 -20.28
CA THR A 324 6.81 -14.48 -19.85
C THR A 324 7.31 -13.15 -19.28
N ASP A 325 6.45 -12.16 -19.11
CA ASP A 325 6.84 -10.88 -18.54
C ASP A 325 7.35 -11.06 -17.10
N ILE A 326 8.45 -10.35 -16.81
CA ILE A 326 9.15 -10.38 -15.54
C ILE A 326 9.48 -8.97 -15.08
N ASN A 327 9.62 -8.82 -13.76
CA ASN A 327 10.31 -7.70 -13.15
C ASN A 327 11.77 -8.08 -12.89
N PRO A 328 12.73 -7.32 -13.44
CA PRO A 328 14.14 -7.60 -13.23
C PRO A 328 14.52 -7.42 -11.75
N PRO A 329 15.68 -7.96 -11.33
CA PRO A 329 16.28 -7.64 -10.05
C PRO A 329 16.45 -6.12 -9.87
N LEU A 330 16.49 -5.66 -8.62
CA LEU A 330 16.74 -4.25 -8.33
C LEU A 330 18.18 -3.88 -8.73
N PRO A 331 18.41 -2.70 -9.33
CA PRO A 331 19.75 -2.22 -9.60
C PRO A 331 20.57 -2.13 -8.31
N ASN A 332 21.81 -2.61 -8.32
CA ASN A 332 22.76 -2.65 -7.20
C ASN A 332 22.51 -3.72 -6.11
N ASP A 333 21.79 -4.81 -6.40
CA ASP A 333 21.78 -5.95 -5.48
C ASP A 333 23.17 -6.64 -5.48
N LEU A 334 23.98 -6.37 -4.46
CA LEU A 334 25.35 -6.88 -4.29
C LEU A 334 25.40 -8.34 -3.79
N CYS A 335 24.26 -9.04 -3.77
CA CYS A 335 24.18 -10.42 -3.28
C CYS A 335 24.80 -11.43 -4.27
N PRO A 336 25.48 -12.49 -3.78
CA PRO A 336 26.17 -13.50 -4.61
C PRO A 336 25.23 -14.38 -5.47
N TRP A 337 23.92 -14.15 -5.42
CA TRP A 337 22.90 -14.87 -6.19
C TRP A 337 22.38 -14.04 -7.37
N GLU A 338 23.29 -13.26 -7.98
CA GLU A 338 23.03 -12.29 -9.04
C GLU A 338 22.03 -12.80 -10.11
N ASN A 339 21.07 -11.94 -10.46
CA ASN A 339 20.11 -12.05 -11.57
C ASN A 339 18.78 -12.83 -11.37
N GLN A 340 18.31 -13.04 -10.14
CA GLN A 340 16.95 -13.57 -9.92
C GLN A 340 15.87 -12.50 -10.07
N VAL A 341 14.76 -12.85 -10.70
CA VAL A 341 13.66 -11.91 -10.95
C VAL A 341 12.91 -11.58 -9.67
N ARG A 342 12.38 -10.36 -9.56
CA ARG A 342 11.52 -9.98 -8.43
C ARG A 342 10.16 -10.66 -8.53
N ASP A 343 9.54 -10.50 -9.69
CA ASP A 343 8.21 -10.99 -9.96
C ASP A 343 8.16 -11.54 -11.38
N SER A 344 7.27 -12.48 -11.62
CA SER A 344 6.88 -12.94 -12.94
C SER A 344 5.37 -13.09 -12.99
N VAL A 345 4.78 -13.09 -14.19
CA VAL A 345 3.32 -13.26 -14.32
C VAL A 345 2.88 -14.54 -13.61
N ILE A 346 3.54 -15.68 -13.86
CA ILE A 346 3.21 -16.94 -13.19
C ILE A 346 3.44 -16.90 -11.67
N GLY A 347 4.54 -16.28 -11.21
CA GLY A 347 4.85 -16.18 -9.78
C GLY A 347 3.82 -15.37 -8.98
N LEU A 348 3.27 -14.31 -9.57
CA LEU A 348 2.19 -13.52 -8.98
C LEU A 348 0.85 -14.27 -9.06
N SER A 349 0.56 -14.85 -10.22
CA SER A 349 -0.67 -15.58 -10.53
C SER A 349 -0.95 -16.77 -9.62
N VAL A 350 0.07 -17.57 -9.28
CA VAL A 350 -0.12 -18.76 -8.44
C VAL A 350 -0.63 -18.46 -7.03
N SER A 351 -0.65 -17.20 -6.61
CA SER A 351 -1.24 -16.80 -5.34
C SER A 351 -2.74 -17.15 -5.26
N ARG A 352 -3.53 -16.85 -6.30
CA ARG A 352 -4.99 -16.97 -6.30
C ARG A 352 -5.61 -17.38 -7.64
N ASP A 353 -4.82 -17.63 -8.68
CA ASP A 353 -5.37 -18.10 -9.96
C ASP A 353 -5.88 -19.53 -9.90
N THR A 354 -6.82 -19.82 -10.79
CA THR A 354 -7.39 -21.15 -10.97
C THR A 354 -6.45 -22.03 -11.79
N GLY A 355 -6.53 -23.35 -11.59
CA GLY A 355 -5.76 -24.33 -12.37
C GLY A 355 -5.80 -24.09 -13.90
N PRO A 356 -6.97 -23.84 -14.53
CA PRO A 356 -7.05 -23.55 -15.96
C PRO A 356 -6.28 -22.31 -16.41
N LEU A 357 -6.30 -21.22 -15.62
CA LEU A 357 -5.58 -19.99 -15.97
C LEU A 357 -4.06 -20.19 -15.81
N ILE A 358 -3.62 -20.88 -14.76
CA ILE A 358 -2.21 -21.23 -14.57
C ILE A 358 -1.73 -22.14 -15.71
N GLN A 359 -2.54 -23.12 -16.12
CA GLN A 359 -2.24 -23.97 -17.27
C GLN A 359 -2.07 -23.15 -18.54
N ARG A 360 -2.99 -22.21 -18.78
CA ARG A 360 -2.91 -21.30 -19.93
C ARG A 360 -1.63 -20.46 -19.93
N LEU A 361 -1.18 -19.97 -18.77
CA LEU A 361 0.08 -19.22 -18.66
C LEU A 361 1.28 -20.11 -19.04
N VAL A 362 1.31 -21.35 -18.55
CA VAL A 362 2.35 -22.33 -18.90
C VAL A 362 2.32 -22.66 -20.39
N ASP A 363 1.13 -22.89 -20.96
CA ASP A 363 0.94 -23.14 -22.39
C ASP A 363 1.36 -21.94 -23.25
N SER A 364 1.27 -20.73 -22.69
CA SER A 364 1.73 -19.47 -23.29
C SER A 364 3.23 -19.20 -23.06
N GLY A 365 3.97 -20.15 -22.48
CA GLY A 365 5.43 -20.10 -22.35
C GLY A 365 5.97 -19.66 -20.99
N ALA A 366 5.13 -19.45 -19.98
CA ALA A 366 5.61 -19.10 -18.64
C ALA A 366 6.47 -20.22 -18.03
N ASP A 367 7.64 -19.85 -17.48
CA ASP A 367 8.56 -20.82 -16.88
C ASP A 367 8.21 -21.10 -15.41
N ILE A 368 7.72 -22.32 -15.16
CA ILE A 368 7.36 -22.80 -13.82
C ILE A 368 8.58 -23.02 -12.92
N ASN A 369 9.78 -23.19 -13.48
CA ASN A 369 11.01 -23.41 -12.74
C ASN A 369 11.75 -22.10 -12.42
N LEU A 370 11.19 -20.96 -12.82
CA LEU A 370 11.77 -19.66 -12.58
C LEU A 370 11.96 -19.41 -11.09
N LYS A 371 13.16 -18.92 -10.74
CA LYS A 371 13.53 -18.59 -9.37
C LYS A 371 13.38 -17.10 -9.12
N HIS A 372 12.75 -16.79 -8.00
CA HIS A 372 12.40 -15.45 -7.58
C HIS A 372 13.22 -15.04 -6.34
N GLN A 373 13.43 -13.73 -6.23
CA GLN A 373 13.65 -13.10 -4.94
C GLN A 373 12.30 -12.80 -4.29
N TYR A 374 12.17 -13.09 -3.01
CA TYR A 374 10.97 -12.82 -2.23
C TYR A 374 11.30 -11.88 -1.09
N LEU A 375 10.64 -10.72 -1.07
CA LEU A 375 10.74 -9.78 0.04
C LEU A 375 9.86 -10.27 1.18
N HIS A 376 10.46 -10.48 2.36
CA HIS A 376 9.69 -10.87 3.53
C HIS A 376 8.73 -9.74 3.93
N ASP A 377 7.43 -9.99 3.81
CA ASP A 377 6.43 -9.15 4.46
C ASP A 377 6.68 -9.21 5.97
N PRO A 378 6.80 -8.07 6.68
CA PRO A 378 6.92 -8.05 8.13
C PRO A 378 5.86 -8.86 8.87
N ARG A 379 4.72 -9.11 8.21
CA ARG A 379 3.57 -9.86 8.70
C ARG A 379 3.67 -11.37 8.51
N VAL A 380 4.61 -11.90 7.71
CA VAL A 380 4.82 -13.37 7.58
C VAL A 380 5.92 -13.88 8.53
N PRO A 381 5.74 -15.07 9.15
CA PRO A 381 6.75 -15.68 10.03
C PRO A 381 8.00 -16.21 9.30
N LEU A 382 8.11 -16.00 7.98
CA LEU A 382 9.33 -16.28 7.22
C LEU A 382 10.53 -15.38 7.59
N GLN A 383 10.34 -14.36 8.42
CA GLN A 383 11.46 -13.56 8.93
C GLN A 383 12.39 -14.44 9.76
N SER A 384 13.60 -14.68 9.25
CA SER A 384 14.69 -15.19 10.06
C SER A 384 15.27 -14.05 10.90
N ASN A 385 15.92 -14.37 12.02
CA ASN A 385 16.74 -13.42 12.80
C ASN A 385 17.96 -12.88 12.00
N THR A 386 18.04 -13.14 10.70
CA THR A 386 19.13 -12.64 9.85
C THR A 386 18.84 -11.21 9.42
N THR A 387 19.90 -10.45 9.18
CA THR A 387 19.84 -9.09 8.66
C THR A 387 19.33 -9.01 7.21
N ASN A 388 19.04 -10.15 6.57
CA ASN A 388 18.61 -10.21 5.18
C ASN A 388 17.09 -10.18 5.08
N THR A 389 16.56 -9.12 4.49
CA THR A 389 15.11 -8.93 4.31
C THR A 389 14.53 -9.75 3.16
N ARG A 390 15.36 -10.54 2.44
CA ARG A 390 14.98 -11.26 1.21
C ARG A 390 15.39 -12.73 1.23
N ALA A 391 14.47 -13.59 0.77
CA ALA A 391 14.79 -14.95 0.38
C ALA A 391 15.06 -15.03 -1.13
N HIS A 392 16.02 -15.85 -1.54
CA HIS A 392 16.31 -16.12 -2.95
C HIS A 392 16.10 -17.62 -3.23
N ASN A 393 16.22 -18.04 -4.49
CA ASN A 393 15.91 -19.40 -4.93
C ASN A 393 14.45 -19.80 -4.67
N VAL A 394 13.55 -18.82 -4.58
CA VAL A 394 12.13 -19.06 -4.32
C VAL A 394 11.48 -19.52 -5.61
N THR A 395 11.01 -20.76 -5.65
CA THR A 395 10.36 -21.34 -6.83
C THR A 395 8.88 -20.98 -6.87
N THR A 396 8.23 -21.16 -8.03
CA THR A 396 6.78 -21.04 -8.18
C THR A 396 6.02 -21.95 -7.19
N LEU A 397 6.57 -23.12 -6.86
CA LEU A 397 5.97 -24.01 -5.86
C LEU A 397 5.97 -23.38 -4.46
N HIS A 398 7.05 -22.69 -4.07
CA HIS A 398 7.09 -21.97 -2.78
C HIS A 398 6.02 -20.86 -2.70
N LEU A 399 5.83 -20.10 -3.77
CA LEU A 399 4.83 -19.03 -3.84
C LEU A 399 3.40 -19.59 -3.77
N ALA A 400 3.11 -20.63 -4.55
CA ALA A 400 1.82 -21.33 -4.51
C ALA A 400 1.53 -21.92 -3.12
N SER A 401 2.56 -22.53 -2.51
CA SER A 401 2.55 -23.10 -1.16
C SER A 401 2.22 -22.07 -0.08
N LEU A 402 2.81 -20.87 -0.16
CA LEU A 402 2.58 -19.78 0.78
C LEU A 402 1.14 -19.28 0.75
N SER A 403 0.57 -19.18 -0.44
CA SER A 403 -0.81 -18.72 -0.65
C SER A 403 -1.86 -19.83 -0.47
N TYR A 404 -1.44 -21.05 -0.18
CA TYR A 404 -2.29 -22.24 -0.07
C TYR A 404 -3.11 -22.52 -1.33
N ASN A 405 -2.58 -22.19 -2.51
CA ASN A 405 -3.27 -22.47 -3.75
C ASN A 405 -3.09 -23.94 -4.15
N SER A 406 -3.99 -24.79 -3.64
CA SER A 406 -3.94 -26.24 -3.87
C SER A 406 -4.03 -26.61 -5.36
N ASP A 407 -4.77 -25.83 -6.15
CA ASP A 407 -4.89 -26.06 -7.60
C ASP A 407 -3.57 -25.77 -8.31
N ALA A 408 -2.91 -24.66 -7.95
CA ALA A 408 -1.58 -24.32 -8.45
C ALA A 408 -0.55 -25.38 -8.04
N VAL A 409 -0.51 -25.78 -6.77
CA VAL A 409 0.40 -26.81 -6.25
C VAL A 409 0.21 -28.11 -7.00
N LYS A 410 -1.04 -28.58 -7.13
CA LYS A 410 -1.35 -29.82 -7.87
C LYS A 410 -0.89 -29.75 -9.33
N LEU A 411 -1.12 -28.62 -10.00
CA LEU A 411 -0.70 -28.41 -11.38
C LEU A 411 0.83 -28.42 -11.49
N VAL A 412 1.53 -27.68 -10.63
CA VAL A 412 3.00 -27.63 -10.61
C VAL A 412 3.58 -29.03 -10.44
N LEU A 413 3.12 -29.79 -9.44
CA LEU A 413 3.59 -31.16 -9.18
C LEU A 413 3.30 -32.11 -10.36
N ASN A 414 2.14 -32.00 -10.99
CA ASN A 414 1.80 -32.82 -12.18
C ASN A 414 2.74 -32.53 -13.35
N HIS A 415 3.06 -31.26 -13.61
CA HIS A 415 4.00 -30.87 -14.68
C HIS A 415 5.41 -31.42 -14.46
N GLN A 416 5.84 -31.56 -13.21
CA GLN A 416 7.13 -32.14 -12.88
C GLN A 416 7.20 -33.64 -13.20
N ASN A 417 6.16 -34.39 -12.83
CA ASN A 417 6.07 -35.82 -13.11
C ASN A 417 6.20 -36.14 -14.61
N HIS A 418 5.72 -35.24 -15.48
CA HIS A 418 5.77 -35.41 -16.93
C HIS A 418 7.12 -35.00 -17.56
N LYS A 419 7.96 -34.21 -16.88
CA LYS A 419 9.24 -33.66 -17.42
C LYS A 419 10.49 -34.28 -16.79
N ALA A 420 10.43 -35.55 -16.37
CA ALA A 420 11.44 -36.30 -15.60
C ALA A 420 12.89 -36.39 -16.16
N ASN A 421 13.29 -35.63 -17.18
CA ASN A 421 14.59 -35.75 -17.85
C ASN A 421 15.47 -34.48 -17.78
N GLY A 422 15.52 -33.78 -16.63
CA GLY A 422 16.60 -32.80 -16.38
C GLY A 422 16.32 -31.62 -15.44
N ASN A 423 15.07 -31.40 -15.02
CA ASN A 423 14.74 -30.30 -14.09
C ASN A 423 14.82 -30.74 -12.62
N PRO A 424 15.21 -29.84 -11.70
CA PRO A 424 15.25 -30.15 -10.27
C PRO A 424 13.86 -30.45 -9.73
N ASP A 425 13.78 -31.39 -8.78
CA ASP A 425 12.58 -31.60 -8.00
C ASP A 425 12.25 -30.31 -7.21
N LEU A 426 11.02 -29.82 -7.34
CA LEU A 426 10.63 -28.53 -6.77
C LEU A 426 10.18 -28.73 -5.32
N THR A 427 9.74 -29.93 -4.91
CA THR A 427 9.42 -30.21 -3.50
C THR A 427 10.67 -30.25 -2.65
N SER A 428 11.78 -30.76 -3.19
CA SER A 428 13.08 -30.77 -2.51
C SER A 428 13.96 -29.55 -2.85
N SER A 429 13.47 -28.61 -3.67
CA SER A 429 14.18 -27.35 -3.91
C SER A 429 14.07 -26.46 -2.68
N CYS A 430 15.20 -26.02 -2.13
CA CYS A 430 15.22 -25.08 -1.02
C CYS A 430 15.49 -23.65 -1.49
N ASP A 431 14.90 -22.69 -0.77
CA ASP A 431 15.27 -21.29 -0.87
C ASP A 431 16.67 -21.04 -0.27
N SER A 432 17.11 -19.79 -0.30
CA SER A 432 18.37 -19.35 0.27
C SER A 432 18.57 -19.72 1.74
N GLU A 433 17.48 -19.83 2.50
CA GLU A 433 17.46 -20.17 3.93
C GLU A 433 17.44 -21.67 4.19
N GLY A 434 17.41 -22.50 3.14
CA GLY A 434 17.31 -23.95 3.27
C GLY A 434 15.88 -24.42 3.50
N ARG A 435 14.88 -23.59 3.20
CA ARG A 435 13.46 -23.91 3.41
C ARG A 435 12.86 -24.48 2.13
N PHE A 436 12.21 -25.64 2.25
CA PHE A 436 11.38 -26.24 1.19
C PHE A 436 9.99 -25.58 1.13
N PRO A 437 9.19 -25.84 0.07
CA PRO A 437 7.82 -25.32 -0.03
C PRO A 437 6.93 -25.66 1.18
N LEU A 438 7.18 -26.81 1.83
CA LEU A 438 6.46 -27.19 3.06
C LEU A 438 6.60 -26.17 4.20
N TYR A 439 7.78 -25.54 4.35
CA TYR A 439 7.99 -24.49 5.35
C TYR A 439 7.18 -23.23 5.03
N TRP A 440 7.07 -22.90 3.74
CA TRP A 440 6.30 -21.75 3.26
C TRP A 440 4.80 -21.98 3.48
N THR A 441 4.29 -23.18 3.20
CA THR A 441 2.93 -23.57 3.58
C THR A 441 2.72 -23.52 5.10
N ALA A 442 3.65 -24.04 5.90
CA ALA A 442 3.49 -24.00 7.35
C ALA A 442 3.53 -22.57 7.93
N SER A 443 4.27 -21.67 7.30
CA SER A 443 4.30 -20.24 7.65
C SER A 443 3.01 -19.51 7.25
N GLY A 444 2.47 -19.81 6.07
CA GLY A 444 1.33 -19.10 5.51
C GLY A 444 1.60 -17.65 5.09
N SER A 445 0.64 -17.10 4.36
CA SER A 445 0.62 -15.71 3.88
C SER A 445 0.20 -14.69 4.97
N ALA A 446 0.30 -13.40 4.63
CA ALA A 446 0.09 -12.27 5.55
C ALA A 446 -1.36 -12.14 6.09
N GLU A 447 -1.53 -11.23 7.06
CA GLU A 447 -2.76 -10.98 7.84
C GLU A 447 -4.03 -10.68 7.01
N SER A 448 -3.89 -10.02 5.85
CA SER A 448 -4.99 -9.72 4.90
C SER A 448 -5.78 -10.96 4.49
N ASP A 449 -5.07 -12.08 4.50
CA ASP A 449 -5.44 -13.33 3.91
C ASP A 449 -6.11 -14.28 4.92
N CYS A 450 -6.21 -13.84 6.19
CA CYS A 450 -6.78 -14.60 7.31
C CYS A 450 -8.31 -14.50 7.41
N ARG A 451 -8.98 -13.68 6.60
CA ARG A 451 -10.46 -13.52 6.65
C ARG A 451 -11.21 -14.31 5.57
N ILE A 452 -10.50 -15.00 4.69
CA ILE A 452 -11.10 -15.73 3.56
C ILE A 452 -11.61 -17.11 4.03
N LEU A 453 -12.94 -17.26 4.08
CA LEU A 453 -13.65 -18.37 4.73
C LEU A 453 -13.30 -19.79 4.21
N TYR A 454 -12.87 -19.93 2.95
CA TYR A 454 -12.59 -21.23 2.31
C TYR A 454 -11.15 -21.73 2.49
N LYS A 455 -10.31 -20.98 3.20
CA LYS A 455 -8.87 -21.23 3.29
C LYS A 455 -8.52 -22.47 4.11
N GLN A 456 -9.39 -22.93 5.01
CA GLN A 456 -9.15 -24.15 5.80
C GLN A 456 -9.01 -25.40 4.92
N LEU A 457 -9.89 -25.57 3.92
CA LEU A 457 -9.80 -26.70 2.99
C LEU A 457 -8.53 -26.63 2.14
N GLN A 458 -8.17 -25.42 1.70
CA GLN A 458 -6.97 -25.17 0.90
C GLN A 458 -5.67 -25.45 1.65
N ILE A 459 -5.58 -25.10 2.95
CA ILE A 459 -4.41 -25.42 3.79
C ILE A 459 -4.22 -26.93 3.89
N ARG A 460 -5.29 -27.64 4.25
CA ARG A 460 -5.28 -29.10 4.38
C ARG A 460 -4.86 -29.76 3.07
N GLU A 461 -5.50 -29.37 1.96
CA GLU A 461 -5.22 -29.95 0.65
C GLU A 461 -3.80 -29.63 0.18
N THR A 462 -3.30 -28.40 0.41
CA THR A 462 -1.93 -28.02 0.05
C THR A 462 -0.89 -28.81 0.85
N LEU A 463 -1.05 -28.91 2.18
CA LEU A 463 -0.17 -29.70 3.04
C LEU A 463 -0.17 -31.17 2.60
N ARG A 464 -1.36 -31.73 2.36
CA ARG A 464 -1.52 -33.10 1.87
C ARG A 464 -0.82 -33.31 0.53
N LEU A 465 -1.05 -32.45 -0.45
CA LEU A 465 -0.43 -32.57 -1.77
C LEU A 465 1.10 -32.58 -1.69
N LEU A 466 1.69 -31.72 -0.84
CA LEU A 466 3.14 -31.67 -0.64
C LEU A 466 3.66 -32.91 0.10
N LEU A 467 3.01 -33.30 1.19
CA LEU A 467 3.46 -34.41 2.04
C LEU A 467 3.22 -35.79 1.43
N ASP A 468 2.14 -35.96 0.65
CA ASP A 468 1.88 -37.18 -0.13
C ASP A 468 2.90 -37.32 -1.27
N HIS A 469 3.44 -36.20 -1.78
CA HIS A 469 4.49 -36.20 -2.81
C HIS A 469 5.88 -36.44 -2.22
N ASP A 470 6.26 -35.67 -1.20
CA ASP A 470 7.54 -35.78 -0.49
C ASP A 470 7.40 -35.39 0.99
N SER A 471 7.44 -36.38 1.88
CA SER A 471 7.39 -36.18 3.32
C SER A 471 8.75 -36.01 3.99
N THR A 472 9.87 -36.08 3.23
CA THR A 472 11.22 -36.12 3.82
C THR A 472 11.56 -34.81 4.55
N GLY A 473 11.01 -33.69 4.11
CA GLY A 473 11.21 -32.36 4.68
C GLY A 473 10.49 -32.08 6.01
N ILE A 474 9.60 -32.95 6.48
CA ILE A 474 8.67 -32.61 7.59
C ILE A 474 9.37 -32.33 8.93
N ASN A 475 10.52 -32.96 9.17
CA ASN A 475 11.31 -32.83 10.40
C ASN A 475 12.72 -32.28 10.16
N LEU A 476 13.03 -31.86 8.92
CA LEU A 476 14.31 -31.23 8.66
C LEU A 476 14.37 -29.88 9.39
N VAL A 477 15.55 -29.54 9.88
CA VAL A 477 15.83 -28.24 10.48
C VAL A 477 16.51 -27.37 9.43
N GLU A 478 15.93 -26.20 9.17
CA GLU A 478 16.56 -25.22 8.29
C GLU A 478 17.72 -24.51 9.00
N ARG A 479 18.41 -23.61 8.31
CA ARG A 479 19.67 -23.01 8.76
C ARG A 479 19.59 -22.29 10.11
N THR A 480 18.42 -21.77 10.48
CA THR A 480 18.17 -21.12 11.79
C THR A 480 17.66 -22.06 12.87
N GLY A 481 17.59 -23.37 12.58
CA GLY A 481 17.19 -24.41 13.52
C GLY A 481 15.68 -24.60 13.65
N SER A 482 14.89 -24.14 12.68
CA SER A 482 13.42 -24.27 12.70
C SER A 482 12.93 -25.44 11.85
N THR A 483 11.80 -26.05 12.24
CA THR A 483 11.07 -27.07 11.46
C THR A 483 9.78 -26.46 10.89
N PRO A 484 9.12 -27.08 9.89
CA PRO A 484 7.81 -26.62 9.42
C PRO A 484 6.80 -26.45 10.56
N LEU A 485 6.77 -27.39 11.51
CA LEU A 485 5.90 -27.35 12.69
C LEU A 485 6.11 -26.08 13.54
N ARG A 486 7.33 -25.55 13.59
CA ARG A 486 7.66 -24.28 14.28
C ARG A 486 7.10 -23.07 13.56
N TYR A 487 7.22 -23.01 12.24
CA TYR A 487 6.66 -21.92 11.44
C TYR A 487 5.14 -21.82 11.63
N ALA A 488 4.45 -22.97 11.67
CA ALA A 488 3.02 -23.02 11.97
C ALA A 488 2.71 -22.45 13.36
N ALA A 489 3.51 -22.77 14.38
CA ALA A 489 3.34 -22.22 15.72
C ALA A 489 3.62 -20.72 15.83
N SER A 490 4.64 -20.21 15.14
CA SER A 490 4.93 -18.77 15.07
C SER A 490 3.84 -17.95 14.37
N SER A 491 3.00 -18.61 13.58
CA SER A 491 1.86 -18.00 12.89
C SER A 491 0.62 -17.88 13.78
N HIS A 492 0.60 -18.52 14.96
CA HIS A 492 -0.60 -18.75 15.78
C HIS A 492 -1.40 -17.50 16.13
N ALA A 493 -0.73 -16.39 16.46
CA ALA A 493 -1.37 -15.16 16.91
C ALA A 493 -1.35 -14.01 15.89
N ARG A 494 -0.84 -14.26 14.67
CA ARG A 494 -0.65 -13.19 13.67
C ARG A 494 -1.91 -12.93 12.85
N CYS A 495 -2.64 -14.00 12.56
CA CYS A 495 -4.04 -13.89 12.21
C CYS A 495 -4.81 -13.73 13.52
N GLY A 496 -5.65 -12.72 13.70
CA GLY A 496 -6.62 -12.65 14.81
C GLY A 496 -7.67 -13.79 14.82
N TYR A 497 -7.34 -14.93 14.21
CA TYR A 497 -8.07 -16.17 14.09
C TYR A 497 -7.07 -17.32 14.21
N THR A 498 -6.96 -17.91 15.39
CA THR A 498 -5.99 -18.98 15.69
C THR A 498 -6.18 -20.26 14.87
N GLN A 499 -7.39 -20.49 14.34
CA GLN A 499 -7.81 -21.72 13.66
C GLN A 499 -6.89 -22.17 12.52
N TYR A 500 -6.24 -21.25 11.79
CA TYR A 500 -5.36 -21.60 10.67
C TYR A 500 -4.07 -22.28 11.11
N ALA A 501 -3.37 -21.67 12.07
CA ALA A 501 -2.15 -22.23 12.64
C ALA A 501 -2.46 -23.55 13.34
N GLU A 502 -3.57 -23.63 14.07
CA GLU A 502 -4.01 -24.88 14.70
C GLU A 502 -4.24 -25.98 13.67
N LEU A 503 -4.90 -25.66 12.55
CA LEU A 503 -5.12 -26.62 11.48
C LEU A 503 -3.80 -27.09 10.87
N ALA A 504 -2.88 -26.18 10.55
CA ALA A 504 -1.55 -26.53 10.04
C ALA A 504 -0.78 -27.42 11.02
N ILE A 505 -0.76 -27.08 12.32
CA ILE A 505 -0.12 -27.88 13.38
C ILE A 505 -0.73 -29.28 13.43
N ARG A 506 -2.06 -29.41 13.46
CA ARG A 506 -2.73 -30.72 13.51
C ARG A 506 -2.37 -31.58 12.30
N ASN A 507 -2.44 -31.01 11.09
CA ASN A 507 -2.09 -31.75 9.87
C ASN A 507 -0.62 -32.19 9.88
N LEU A 508 0.31 -31.32 10.29
CA LEU A 508 1.72 -31.68 10.40
C LEU A 508 1.94 -32.80 11.43
N LEU A 509 1.28 -32.76 12.59
CA LEU A 509 1.34 -33.83 13.60
C LEU A 509 0.78 -35.16 13.09
N GLU A 510 -0.34 -35.14 12.35
CA GLU A 510 -0.91 -36.33 11.70
C GLU A 510 0.08 -37.00 10.74
N TYR A 511 0.93 -36.22 10.08
CA TYR A 511 2.03 -36.70 9.24
C TYR A 511 3.34 -36.97 10.01
N LYS A 512 3.29 -37.05 11.34
CA LYS A 512 4.42 -37.38 12.23
C LYS A 512 5.51 -36.29 12.30
N ALA A 513 5.12 -35.02 12.20
CA ALA A 513 6.01 -33.93 12.60
C ALA A 513 6.37 -34.07 14.10
N ASP A 514 7.64 -33.90 14.44
CA ASP A 514 8.18 -34.09 15.79
C ASP A 514 8.11 -32.77 16.58
N PRO A 515 7.23 -32.67 17.60
CA PRO A 515 7.10 -31.45 18.39
C PRO A 515 8.27 -31.23 19.37
N ARG A 516 9.19 -32.20 19.50
CA ARG A 516 10.28 -32.17 20.47
C ARG A 516 11.53 -31.45 19.96
N VAL A 517 11.63 -31.22 18.66
CA VAL A 517 12.82 -30.60 18.05
C VAL A 517 12.99 -29.17 18.58
N PRO A 518 14.05 -28.83 19.34
CA PRO A 518 14.31 -27.48 19.84
C PRO A 518 14.97 -26.58 18.78
N ASP A 519 14.92 -25.26 18.96
CA ASP A 519 15.55 -24.29 18.05
C ASP A 519 16.94 -23.95 18.58
N GLY A 520 17.65 -23.04 17.92
CA GLY A 520 18.95 -22.56 18.40
C GLY A 520 18.92 -21.96 19.83
N SER A 521 17.74 -21.56 20.33
CA SER A 521 17.53 -21.03 21.68
C SER A 521 16.96 -22.08 22.66
N GLY A 522 16.87 -23.35 22.28
CA GLY A 522 16.32 -24.40 23.12
C GLY A 522 14.79 -24.37 23.25
N ARG A 523 14.10 -23.41 22.64
CA ARG A 523 12.63 -23.28 22.68
C ARG A 523 12.02 -24.44 21.91
N THR A 524 10.82 -24.89 22.25
CA THR A 524 10.02 -25.91 21.53
C THR A 524 8.76 -25.29 20.91
N ILE A 525 7.90 -26.08 20.25
CA ILE A 525 6.60 -25.59 19.78
C ILE A 525 5.76 -24.97 20.90
N LEU A 526 5.78 -25.56 22.10
CA LEU A 526 5.00 -25.05 23.24
C LEU A 526 5.48 -23.66 23.70
N HIS A 527 6.79 -23.41 23.67
CA HIS A 527 7.35 -22.09 23.95
C HIS A 527 6.87 -21.06 22.94
N LEU A 528 6.88 -21.42 21.64
CA LEU A 528 6.43 -20.51 20.58
C LEU A 528 4.93 -20.22 20.68
N LEU A 529 4.09 -21.24 20.88
CA LEU A 529 2.66 -21.04 21.06
C LEU A 529 2.39 -20.15 22.28
N GLY A 530 3.02 -20.44 23.41
CA GLY A 530 2.90 -19.64 24.63
C GLY A 530 3.36 -18.19 24.42
N TYR A 531 4.52 -18.00 23.78
CA TYR A 531 5.04 -16.68 23.43
C TYR A 531 4.05 -15.93 22.54
N HIS A 532 3.59 -16.50 21.43
CA HIS A 532 2.74 -15.78 20.49
C HIS A 532 1.31 -15.57 21.02
N SER A 533 0.79 -16.43 21.91
CA SER A 533 -0.55 -16.30 22.48
C SER A 533 -0.79 -15.00 23.26
N HIS A 534 0.26 -14.30 23.72
CA HIS A 534 0.09 -12.99 24.36
C HIS A 534 -0.54 -11.93 23.44
N GLN A 535 -0.48 -12.13 22.12
CA GLN A 535 -0.99 -11.22 21.09
C GLN A 535 -2.24 -11.76 20.36
N GLY A 536 -2.75 -12.95 20.71
CA GLY A 536 -3.83 -13.63 19.98
C GLY A 536 -4.84 -14.35 20.88
N ASP A 537 -5.69 -15.22 20.29
CA ASP A 537 -6.64 -16.03 21.06
C ASP A 537 -5.87 -17.05 21.93
N PRO A 538 -6.44 -17.47 23.07
CA PRO A 538 -5.84 -18.54 23.88
C PRO A 538 -5.66 -19.82 23.06
N ILE A 539 -4.57 -20.54 23.35
CA ILE A 539 -4.29 -21.84 22.73
C ILE A 539 -5.45 -22.78 23.06
N ASN A 540 -6.05 -23.37 22.03
CA ASN A 540 -7.10 -24.36 22.21
C ASN A 540 -6.57 -25.57 23.01
N THR A 541 -7.29 -25.98 24.06
CA THR A 541 -6.90 -27.12 24.90
C THR A 541 -6.78 -28.42 24.11
N THR A 542 -7.64 -28.64 23.11
CA THR A 542 -7.58 -29.82 22.24
C THR A 542 -6.36 -29.80 21.31
N LEU A 543 -5.77 -28.63 21.03
CA LEU A 543 -4.51 -28.53 20.31
C LEU A 543 -3.35 -28.89 21.24
N LEU A 544 -3.35 -28.36 22.47
CA LEU A 544 -2.35 -28.68 23.49
C LEU A 544 -2.34 -30.19 23.78
N GLU A 545 -3.50 -30.80 24.01
CA GLU A 545 -3.63 -32.25 24.20
C GLU A 545 -3.07 -33.03 23.00
N SER A 546 -3.35 -32.60 21.78
CA SER A 546 -2.78 -33.20 20.57
C SER A 546 -1.25 -33.12 20.56
N ILE A 547 -0.67 -31.94 20.80
CA ILE A 547 0.78 -31.74 20.84
C ILE A 547 1.45 -32.60 21.93
N LEU A 548 0.85 -32.67 23.12
CA LEU A 548 1.34 -33.50 24.23
C LEU A 548 1.24 -34.99 23.92
N SER A 549 0.16 -35.43 23.28
CA SER A 549 0.00 -36.83 22.86
C SER A 549 1.03 -37.27 21.81
N HIS A 550 1.58 -36.32 21.05
CA HIS A 550 2.69 -36.53 20.11
C HIS A 550 4.08 -36.39 20.79
N GLY A 551 4.13 -36.35 22.12
CA GLY A 551 5.37 -36.48 22.90
C GLY A 551 6.07 -35.16 23.24
N ALA A 552 5.41 -34.01 23.06
CA ALA A 552 5.95 -32.74 23.54
C ALA A 552 6.07 -32.73 25.08
N ASN A 553 7.19 -32.22 25.59
CA ASN A 553 7.40 -32.06 27.03
C ASN A 553 7.04 -30.64 27.47
N ILE A 554 5.97 -30.49 28.27
CA ILE A 554 5.55 -29.21 28.83
C ILE A 554 6.55 -28.63 29.84
N ASN A 555 7.38 -29.48 30.45
CA ASN A 555 8.40 -29.09 31.42
C ASN A 555 9.79 -28.88 30.77
N HIS A 556 9.86 -28.85 29.44
CA HIS A 556 11.11 -28.54 28.75
C HIS A 556 11.49 -27.08 29.02
N THR A 557 12.71 -26.84 29.48
CA THR A 557 13.26 -25.49 29.68
C THR A 557 14.00 -25.04 28.43
N ASP A 558 13.85 -23.78 28.05
CA ASP A 558 14.68 -23.22 26.98
C ASP A 558 16.07 -22.84 27.54
N ASN A 559 16.93 -22.22 26.71
CA ASN A 559 18.28 -21.87 27.13
C ASN A 559 18.33 -20.78 28.23
N TYR A 560 17.21 -20.14 28.55
CA TYR A 560 17.09 -19.09 29.56
C TYR A 560 16.45 -19.57 30.87
N GLY A 561 16.08 -20.85 30.96
CA GLY A 561 15.46 -21.47 32.14
C GLY A 561 13.95 -21.62 31.98
#